data_AF-A0A8J4XW54-F1
#
_entry.id   AF-A0A8J4XW54-F1
#
_cell.length_a   1.000
_cell.length_b   1.000
_cell.length_c   1.000
_cell.angle_alpha   90.00
_cell.angle_beta   90.00
_cell.angle_gamma   90.00
#
_symmetry.space_group_name_H-M   'P 1'
#
loop_
_entity.id
_entity.type
_entity.pdbx_description
1 polymer ?
#
loop_
_entity_poly.entity_id
_entity_poly.type
_entity_poly.pdbx_seq_one_letter_code
_entity_poly.pdbx_strand_id
1 'polypeptide(L)'
;MMASPCKPSGSRPATRQSSGSKLAAFVGGGREFAVSEVPTYRGVMKRGILLQELSGIREGVDKRWYPVRDIAKDLTPMVLAQWNKSSAQLAPPVVVIDRSVTRRIDNFGKKVSEVVRDRATKKKREFVEKNMDSCLT
;
A
#
# COMPACT_ATOMS: atom_id res chain seq x y z
N MET A 1 -52.86 19.22 -26.57
CA MET A 1 -52.12 19.25 -25.30
C MET A 1 -50.72 18.71 -25.58
N MET A 2 -49.73 19.58 -25.75
CA MET A 2 -48.37 19.20 -26.12
C MET A 2 -47.50 19.05 -24.87
N ALA A 3 -46.78 17.93 -24.78
CA ALA A 3 -45.86 17.61 -23.70
C ALA A 3 -44.67 18.59 -23.68
N SER A 4 -44.36 19.10 -22.50
CA SER A 4 -43.16 19.92 -22.26
C SER A 4 -41.88 19.07 -22.39
N PRO A 5 -40.81 19.58 -23.00
CA PRO A 5 -39.54 18.88 -23.03
C PRO A 5 -38.78 19.05 -21.71
N CYS A 6 -38.51 17.93 -21.03
CA CYS A 6 -37.57 17.88 -19.90
C CYS A 6 -36.15 18.19 -20.40
N LYS A 7 -35.54 19.25 -19.86
CA LYS A 7 -34.11 19.53 -20.04
C LYS A 7 -33.28 18.41 -19.37
N PRO A 8 -32.24 17.85 -20.02
CA PRO A 8 -31.29 17.01 -19.32
C PRO A 8 -30.48 17.90 -18.37
N SER A 9 -30.69 17.71 -17.06
CA SER A 9 -29.80 18.26 -16.03
C SER A 9 -28.40 17.74 -16.28
N GLY A 10 -27.46 18.64 -16.56
CA GLY A 10 -26.04 18.30 -16.67
C GLY A 10 -25.54 17.71 -15.37
N SER A 11 -25.55 16.38 -15.27
CA SER A 11 -24.75 15.66 -14.30
C SER A 11 -23.29 15.86 -14.72
N ARG A 12 -22.62 16.85 -14.11
CA ARG A 12 -21.15 16.87 -14.10
C ARG A 12 -20.72 15.46 -13.70
N PRO A 13 -19.83 14.78 -14.46
CA PRO A 13 -19.32 13.49 -14.04
C PRO A 13 -18.76 13.70 -12.62
N ALA A 14 -19.25 12.89 -11.68
CA ALA A 14 -18.75 12.88 -10.32
C ALA A 14 -17.23 12.88 -10.41
N THR A 15 -16.59 13.97 -9.96
CA THR A 15 -15.14 14.08 -9.92
C THR A 15 -14.69 12.95 -9.02
N ARG A 16 -14.23 11.86 -9.66
CA ARG A 16 -13.64 10.69 -9.03
C ARG A 16 -12.67 11.25 -8.00
N GLN A 17 -13.01 11.15 -6.71
CA GLN A 17 -12.19 11.73 -5.66
C GLN A 17 -10.80 11.17 -5.86
N SER A 18 -9.89 12.01 -6.36
CA SER A 18 -8.47 11.70 -6.45
C SER A 18 -7.96 11.74 -5.02
N SER A 19 -8.31 10.72 -4.25
CA SER A 19 -7.78 10.43 -2.93
C SER A 19 -6.40 9.77 -3.07
N GLY A 20 -5.67 10.06 -4.15
CA GLY A 20 -4.33 9.55 -4.37
C GLY A 20 -3.41 10.27 -3.40
N SER A 21 -3.08 9.62 -2.28
CA SER A 21 -1.97 10.08 -1.46
C SER A 21 -0.72 10.16 -2.35
N LYS A 22 0.18 11.12 -2.11
CA LYS A 22 1.46 11.20 -2.86
C LYS A 22 2.22 9.85 -2.81
N LEU A 23 1.96 9.05 -1.79
CA LEU A 23 2.49 7.70 -1.61
C LEU A 23 1.86 6.69 -2.60
N ALA A 24 0.54 6.75 -2.83
CA ALA A 24 -0.14 5.97 -3.86
C ALA A 24 0.28 6.38 -5.28
N ALA A 25 0.59 7.66 -5.51
CA ALA A 25 1.15 8.11 -6.78
C ALA A 25 2.55 7.53 -7.06
N PHE A 26 3.36 7.32 -6.02
CA PHE A 26 4.72 6.80 -6.13
C PHE A 26 4.79 5.27 -6.19
N VAL A 27 4.01 4.58 -5.36
CA VAL A 27 4.06 3.11 -5.24
C VAL A 27 3.03 2.41 -6.14
N GLY A 28 1.96 3.11 -6.49
CA GLY A 28 0.72 2.58 -7.08
C GLY A 28 -0.39 2.47 -6.03
N GLY A 29 -1.63 2.34 -6.50
CA GLY A 29 -2.81 2.23 -5.64
C GLY A 29 -2.84 0.98 -4.77
N GLY A 30 -3.71 0.99 -3.76
CA GLY A 30 -3.92 -0.14 -2.85
C GLY A 30 -4.31 -1.43 -3.59
N ARG A 31 -3.69 -2.56 -3.24
CA ARG A 31 -3.96 -3.87 -3.85
C ARG A 31 -3.78 -5.00 -2.83
N GLU A 32 -4.54 -6.07 -3.00
CA GLU A 32 -4.30 -7.34 -2.31
C GLU A 32 -3.10 -8.09 -2.92
N PHE A 33 -2.47 -8.97 -2.13
CA PHE A 33 -1.49 -9.90 -2.67
C PHE A 33 -2.18 -10.91 -3.59
N ALA A 34 -1.61 -11.20 -4.75
CA ALA A 34 -2.04 -12.36 -5.51
C ALA A 34 -1.58 -13.65 -4.80
N VAL A 35 -2.34 -14.73 -4.93
CA VAL A 35 -2.17 -15.96 -4.12
C VAL A 35 -0.77 -16.57 -4.24
N SER A 36 -0.14 -16.50 -5.42
CA SER A 36 1.21 -17.01 -5.69
C SER A 36 2.31 -15.94 -5.63
N GLU A 37 1.96 -14.70 -5.30
CA GLU A 37 2.93 -13.60 -5.28
C GLU A 37 3.79 -13.69 -4.02
N VAL A 38 5.11 -13.57 -4.20
CA VAL A 38 6.06 -13.40 -3.09
C VAL A 38 5.93 -11.95 -2.60
N PRO A 39 5.83 -11.70 -1.29
CA PRO A 39 5.66 -10.34 -0.79
C PRO A 39 6.91 -9.50 -1.05
N THR A 40 6.82 -8.62 -2.05
CA THR A 40 7.81 -7.59 -2.36
C THR A 40 7.58 -6.34 -1.52
N TYR A 41 8.60 -5.48 -1.37
CA TYR A 41 8.42 -4.19 -0.69
C TYR A 41 7.29 -3.36 -1.31
N ARG A 42 7.18 -3.32 -2.64
CA ARG A 42 6.09 -2.65 -3.35
C ARG A 42 4.73 -3.28 -3.03
N GLY A 43 4.62 -4.61 -3.07
CA GLY A 43 3.39 -5.32 -2.74
C GLY A 43 2.92 -5.04 -1.32
N VAL A 44 3.85 -5.06 -0.35
CA VAL A 44 3.58 -4.76 1.07
C VAL A 44 3.10 -3.32 1.24
N MET A 45 3.75 -2.37 0.57
CA MET A 45 3.34 -0.96 0.63
C MET A 45 1.96 -0.73 0.00
N LYS A 46 1.64 -1.38 -1.13
CA LYS A 46 0.30 -1.34 -1.73
C LYS A 46 -0.74 -1.95 -0.80
N ARG A 47 -0.43 -3.05 -0.10
CA ARG A 47 -1.33 -3.62 0.90
C ARG A 47 -1.55 -2.66 2.07
N GLY A 48 -0.51 -1.94 2.49
CA GLY A 48 -0.61 -0.91 3.53
C GLY A 48 -1.50 0.27 3.12
N ILE A 49 -1.37 0.73 1.88
CA ILE A 49 -2.26 1.77 1.31
C ILE A 49 -3.71 1.30 1.33
N LEU A 50 -3.97 0.07 0.92
CA LEU A 50 -5.32 -0.50 0.95
C LEU A 50 -5.88 -0.55 2.37
N LEU A 51 -5.09 -0.94 3.38
CA LEU A 51 -5.53 -0.92 4.77
C LEU A 51 -5.88 0.50 5.24
N GLN A 52 -5.08 1.50 4.87
CA GLN A 52 -5.37 2.90 5.19
C GLN A 52 -6.62 3.43 4.48
N GLU A 53 -6.86 3.00 3.24
CA GLU A 53 -8.08 3.32 2.50
C GLU A 53 -9.31 2.68 3.15
N LEU A 54 -9.23 1.40 3.53
CA LEU A 54 -10.32 0.66 4.16
C LEU A 54 -10.62 1.14 5.59
N SER A 55 -9.61 1.49 6.38
CA SER A 55 -9.82 2.02 7.75
C SER A 55 -10.51 3.38 7.72
N GLY A 56 -10.11 4.26 6.79
CA GLY A 56 -10.77 5.55 6.57
C GLY A 56 -12.21 5.45 6.06
N ILE A 57 -12.62 4.29 5.51
CA ILE A 57 -14.00 4.02 5.08
C ILE A 57 -14.81 3.41 6.22
N ARG A 58 -14.22 2.53 7.04
CA ARG A 58 -14.95 1.75 8.07
C ARG A 58 -15.24 2.51 9.36
N GLU A 59 -14.35 3.41 9.79
CA GLU A 59 -14.47 4.02 11.13
C GLU A 59 -14.87 5.49 11.11
N GLY A 60 -15.03 6.11 9.93
CA GLY A 60 -15.18 7.57 9.82
C GLY A 60 -13.98 8.34 10.40
N VAL A 61 -12.90 7.62 10.74
CA VAL A 61 -11.66 8.16 11.28
C VAL A 61 -10.92 8.85 10.15
N ASP A 62 -10.52 10.08 10.41
CA ASP A 62 -9.77 10.91 9.50
C ASP A 62 -8.56 10.12 8.95
N LYS A 63 -8.48 9.92 7.62
CA LYS A 63 -7.45 9.13 6.90
C LYS A 63 -5.99 9.46 7.32
N ARG A 64 -5.82 10.59 8.02
CA ARG A 64 -4.55 11.15 8.51
C ARG A 64 -3.98 10.42 9.73
N TRP A 65 -4.75 9.59 10.44
CA TRP A 65 -4.38 9.09 11.77
C TRP A 65 -4.03 7.61 11.89
N TYR A 66 -3.84 6.87 10.79
CA TYR A 66 -3.36 5.49 10.87
C TYR A 66 -1.82 5.46 10.95
N PRO A 67 -1.21 5.23 12.14
CA PRO A 67 0.22 5.38 12.30
C PRO A 67 0.96 4.29 11.53
N VAL A 68 2.07 4.65 10.87
CA VAL A 68 2.90 3.70 10.08
C VAL A 68 3.31 2.47 10.89
N ARG A 69 3.49 2.64 12.21
CA ARG A 69 3.87 1.56 13.12
C ARG A 69 2.74 0.55 13.31
N ASP A 70 1.48 0.99 13.34
CA ASP A 70 0.34 0.10 13.51
C ASP A 70 -0.04 -0.56 12.18
N ILE A 71 0.10 0.17 11.06
CA ILE A 71 0.08 -0.43 9.70
C ILE A 71 1.10 -1.57 9.61
N ALA A 72 2.33 -1.36 10.08
CA ALA A 72 3.37 -2.38 10.00
C ALA A 72 3.02 -3.61 10.85
N LYS A 73 2.44 -3.44 12.04
CA LYS A 73 1.96 -4.56 12.87
C LYS A 73 0.87 -5.34 12.17
N ASP A 74 -0.09 -4.67 11.54
CA ASP A 74 -1.22 -5.32 10.87
C ASP A 74 -0.80 -6.00 9.54
N LEU A 75 0.19 -5.44 8.85
CA LEU A 75 0.76 -6.02 7.63
C LEU A 75 1.62 -7.25 7.90
N THR A 76 2.34 -7.27 9.02
CA THR A 76 3.28 -8.35 9.34
C THR A 76 2.64 -9.76 9.29
N PRO A 77 1.53 -10.05 9.99
CA PRO A 77 0.91 -11.38 9.93
C PRO A 77 0.37 -11.71 8.53
N MET A 78 -0.10 -10.71 7.77
CA MET A 78 -0.55 -10.92 6.39
C MET A 78 0.62 -11.29 5.46
N VAL A 79 1.76 -10.62 5.63
CA VAL A 79 2.99 -10.87 4.87
C VAL A 79 3.56 -12.24 5.20
N LEU A 80 3.60 -12.62 6.48
CA LEU A 80 4.05 -13.96 6.88
C LEU A 80 3.11 -15.07 6.41
N ALA A 81 1.80 -14.87 6.52
CA ALA A 81 0.83 -15.83 6.00
C ALA A 81 0.98 -16.01 4.48
N GLN A 82 1.21 -14.92 3.75
CA GLN A 82 1.47 -14.97 2.32
C GLN A 82 2.83 -15.61 2.02
N TRP A 83 3.87 -15.27 2.78
CA TRP A 83 5.20 -15.88 2.66
C TRP A 83 5.12 -17.39 2.84
N ASN A 84 4.48 -17.87 3.90
CA ASN A 84 4.34 -19.31 4.16
C ASN A 84 3.58 -20.04 3.03
N LYS A 85 2.57 -19.41 2.45
CA LYS A 85 1.84 -19.97 1.29
C LYS A 85 2.72 -20.05 0.04
N SER A 86 3.46 -18.97 -0.26
CA SER A 86 4.33 -18.90 -1.43
C SER A 86 5.62 -19.71 -1.26
N SER A 87 6.17 -19.79 -0.05
CA SER A 87 7.41 -20.51 0.27
C SER A 87 7.21 -22.02 0.35
N ALA A 88 5.99 -22.51 0.61
CA ALA A 88 5.66 -23.93 0.49
C ALA A 88 5.95 -24.47 -0.94
N GLN A 89 6.00 -23.58 -1.93
CA GLN A 89 6.33 -23.90 -3.32
C GLN A 89 7.84 -23.76 -3.64
N LEU A 90 8.67 -23.27 -2.70
CA LEU A 90 10.09 -22.97 -2.90
C LEU A 90 10.96 -23.85 -2.00
N ALA A 91 11.84 -24.66 -2.59
CA ALA A 91 12.88 -25.39 -1.86
C ALA A 91 14.23 -24.66 -2.02
N PRO A 92 14.99 -24.36 -0.94
CA PRO A 92 14.74 -24.65 0.48
C PRO A 92 13.83 -23.62 1.18
N PRO A 93 13.16 -24.00 2.29
CA PRO A 93 12.28 -23.12 3.03
C PRO A 93 13.07 -21.99 3.74
N VAL A 94 12.84 -20.75 3.33
CA VAL A 94 13.41 -19.57 3.98
C VAL A 94 12.52 -19.21 5.17
N VAL A 95 13.02 -19.41 6.39
CA VAL A 95 12.34 -19.02 7.63
C VAL A 95 12.52 -17.53 7.86
N VAL A 96 11.43 -16.78 7.78
CA VAL A 96 11.43 -15.33 8.01
C VAL A 96 10.91 -15.05 9.42
N ILE A 97 11.67 -14.27 10.21
CA ILE A 97 11.34 -13.97 11.61
C ILE A 97 10.41 -12.75 11.70
N ASP A 98 9.35 -12.87 12.48
CA ASP A 98 8.29 -11.86 12.64
C ASP A 98 8.81 -10.45 12.98
N ARG A 99 9.72 -10.35 13.97
CA ARG A 99 10.33 -9.08 14.38
C ARG A 99 11.19 -8.44 13.30
N SER A 100 11.82 -9.24 12.42
CA SER A 100 12.65 -8.70 11.34
C SER A 100 11.78 -8.14 10.21
N VAL A 101 10.64 -8.78 9.92
CA VAL A 101 9.63 -8.32 8.96
C VAL A 101 9.06 -6.97 9.36
N THR A 102 8.53 -6.85 10.59
CA THR A 102 7.94 -5.57 11.04
C THR A 102 8.97 -4.44 11.00
N ARG A 103 10.20 -4.69 11.44
CA ARG A 103 11.28 -3.70 11.40
C ARG A 103 11.65 -3.30 9.96
N ARG A 104 11.68 -4.25 9.03
CA ARG A 104 11.95 -3.98 7.61
C ARG A 104 10.83 -3.16 6.97
N ILE A 105 9.57 -3.50 7.24
CA ILE A 105 8.40 -2.77 6.76
C ILE A 105 8.41 -1.34 7.30
N ASP A 106 8.60 -1.15 8.61
CA ASP A 106 8.64 0.19 9.23
C ASP A 106 9.81 1.03 8.68
N ASN A 107 11.02 0.47 8.61
CA ASN A 107 12.18 1.17 8.07
C ASN A 107 12.01 1.55 6.59
N PHE A 108 11.49 0.64 5.78
CA PHE A 108 11.25 0.91 4.36
C PHE A 108 10.12 1.92 4.18
N GLY A 109 9.03 1.78 4.93
CA GLY A 109 7.90 2.72 4.92
C GLY A 109 8.30 4.14 5.31
N LYS A 110 9.20 4.31 6.29
CA LYS A 110 9.80 5.59 6.64
C LYS A 110 10.61 6.18 5.49
N LYS A 111 11.48 5.38 4.85
CA LYS A 111 12.28 5.83 3.69
C LYS A 111 11.40 6.24 2.52
N VAL A 112 10.37 5.46 2.18
CA VAL A 112 9.40 5.80 1.13
C VAL A 112 8.66 7.09 1.49
N SER A 113 8.25 7.25 2.74
CA SER A 113 7.59 8.47 3.22
C SER A 113 8.49 9.71 3.12
N GLU A 114 9.79 9.59 3.39
CA GLU A 114 10.77 10.66 3.20
C GLU A 114 10.93 11.02 1.72
N VAL A 115 11.00 10.01 0.83
CA VAL A 115 11.10 10.21 -0.63
C VAL A 115 9.87 10.92 -1.17
N VAL A 116 8.68 10.50 -0.76
CA VAL A 116 7.40 11.06 -1.18
C VAL A 116 7.17 12.49 -0.67
N ARG A 117 7.79 12.85 0.46
CA ARG A 117 7.78 14.22 1.03
C ARG A 117 8.89 15.09 0.48
N ASP A 118 9.68 14.59 -0.49
CA ASP A 118 10.86 15.25 -1.06
C ASP A 118 11.90 15.65 0.01
N ARG A 119 11.97 14.90 1.13
CA ARG A 119 12.93 15.11 2.22
C ARG A 119 14.12 14.14 2.17
N ALA A 120 14.14 13.24 1.19
CA ALA A 120 15.18 12.22 1.06
C ALA A 120 16.38 12.72 0.24
N THR A 121 17.58 12.23 0.58
CA THR A 121 18.78 12.42 -0.25
C THR A 121 18.70 11.59 -1.53
N LYS A 122 19.44 11.99 -2.59
CA LYS A 122 19.49 11.29 -3.88
C LYS A 122 19.79 9.79 -3.72
N LYS A 123 20.78 9.44 -2.88
CA LYS A 123 21.15 8.06 -2.55
C LYS A 123 19.99 7.25 -1.93
N LYS A 124 19.18 7.88 -1.08
CA LYS A 124 18.01 7.23 -0.46
C LYS A 124 16.90 6.98 -1.50
N ARG A 125 16.67 7.92 -2.42
CA ARG A 125 15.70 7.74 -3.51
C ARG A 125 16.11 6.58 -4.42
N GLU A 126 17.35 6.57 -4.89
CA GLU A 126 17.90 5.47 -5.71
C GLU A 126 17.82 4.11 -4.99
N PHE A 127 18.13 4.08 -3.69
CA PHE A 127 18.00 2.87 -2.89
C PHE A 127 16.55 2.37 -2.82
N VAL A 128 15.58 3.27 -2.62
CA VAL A 128 14.16 2.89 -2.55
C VAL A 128 13.71 2.34 -3.90
N GLU A 129 13.98 3.06 -5.00
CA GLU A 129 13.59 2.66 -6.35
C GLU A 129 14.17 1.29 -6.73
N LYS A 130 15.45 1.04 -6.45
CA LYS A 130 16.12 -0.24 -6.75
C LYS A 130 15.58 -1.41 -5.93
N ASN A 131 15.09 -1.16 -4.71
CA ASN A 131 14.61 -2.21 -3.81
C ASN A 131 13.08 -2.32 -3.75
N MET A 132 12.33 -1.56 -4.56
CA MET A 132 10.85 -1.65 -4.52
C MET A 132 10.37 -3.06 -4.87
N ASP A 133 11.00 -3.69 -5.85
CA ASP A 133 10.57 -4.98 -6.38
C ASP A 133 11.38 -6.15 -5.80
N SER A 134 12.25 -5.89 -4.82
CA SER A 134 12.94 -6.96 -4.09
C SER A 134 12.00 -7.62 -3.07
N CYS A 135 12.25 -8.92 -2.85
CA CYS A 135 11.48 -9.72 -1.90
C CYS A 135 11.76 -9.29 -0.47
N LEU A 136 10.74 -9.39 0.38
CA LEU A 136 10.86 -9.15 1.81
C LEU A 136 11.41 -10.40 2.54
N THR A 137 12.60 -10.87 2.18
CA THR A 137 13.32 -12.02 2.77
C THR A 137 14.21 -11.63 3.92
#